data_AF-A0A4Z1P2M8-F1
#
_entry.id   AF-A0A4Z1P2M8-F1
#
_cell.length_a   1.000
_cell.length_b   1.000
_cell.length_c   1.000
_cell.angle_alpha   90.00
_cell.angle_beta   90.00
_cell.angle_gamma   90.00
#
_symmetry.space_group_name_H-M   'P 1'
#
loop_
_entity.id
_entity.type
_entity.pdbx_description
1 polymer ?
#
loop_
_entity_poly.entity_id
_entity_poly.type
_entity_poly.pdbx_seq_one_letter_code
_entity_poly.pdbx_strand_id
1 'polypeptide(L)'
;MSWREADYPDSLHVVNLHKTSAWIRDTLDPLMAREGPNELQPDDVLTLHDIFLDLQHHQISLATMKFSRIHLAVSDVCGKATRWPKKLADEADRVIMCLESYYGPLETIRTPLYEVGGRLHGISEPRHWTRDALLRRFSEEDPSLTDNTRAYSHSSLGFKPGQWWINGLFAFRDGIIDDKCTDGGICYNERGAYAVVLTDDDETNNLSPDKFTYRSRTGDRGRFRLTSADFRSRFPTRLLRSNTLKSLWAPRAGIRYDGLFKIIGWTIRPVKADENEGVDVMFEVHFERFDDADSNELLRHPLAEEVDDYKAYKRSCEEQRDAERHASPLKSSELNLNRKDFQEQFRRPSQKAEDFVLREEEKVGQYSSLHREEVVDFTAKTRTYDGSTEDSPRFYEVEWNPPPHRKL
;
A
#
# COMPACT_ATOMS: atom_id res chain seq x y z
N MET A 1 20.45 21.67 -16.50
CA MET A 1 20.55 23.03 -15.93
C MET A 1 21.89 23.16 -15.23
N SER A 2 22.60 24.28 -15.43
CA SER A 2 23.81 24.63 -14.69
C SER A 2 23.39 25.25 -13.36
N TRP A 3 23.43 24.48 -12.26
CA TRP A 3 23.07 24.91 -10.90
C TRP A 3 24.10 25.86 -10.25
N ARG A 4 24.72 26.75 -11.03
CA ARG A 4 25.54 27.82 -10.43
C ARG A 4 24.62 28.93 -9.93
N GLU A 5 23.89 28.63 -8.86
CA GLU A 5 23.39 29.69 -7.97
C GLU A 5 24.61 30.24 -7.20
N ALA A 6 24.68 31.57 -7.08
CA ALA A 6 25.82 32.38 -6.67
C ALA A 6 26.51 31.99 -5.35
N ASP A 7 27.79 32.35 -5.18
CA ASP A 7 28.60 32.62 -3.96
C ASP A 7 28.20 32.03 -2.58
N TYR A 8 27.53 30.87 -2.52
CA TYR A 8 27.25 30.19 -1.27
C TYR A 8 28.43 29.32 -0.84
N PRO A 9 28.64 29.12 0.47
CA PRO A 9 29.47 28.03 0.96
C PRO A 9 29.04 26.71 0.32
N ASP A 10 30.01 25.83 -0.01
CA ASP A 10 29.72 24.52 -0.62
C ASP A 10 28.74 23.69 0.24
N SER A 11 28.73 23.89 1.56
CA SER A 11 27.78 23.27 2.51
C SER A 11 26.31 23.56 2.16
N LEU A 12 26.01 24.74 1.60
CA LEU A 12 24.66 25.19 1.25
C LEU A 12 24.24 24.85 -0.18
N HIS A 13 25.09 24.17 -0.96
CA HIS A 13 24.71 23.70 -2.28
C HIS A 13 23.55 22.68 -2.17
N VAL A 14 22.56 22.78 -3.06
CA VAL A 14 21.30 21.99 -3.00
C VAL A 14 21.52 20.49 -2.81
N VAL A 15 22.54 19.92 -3.47
CA VAL A 15 22.89 18.49 -3.35
C VAL A 15 23.40 18.15 -1.95
N ASN A 16 24.18 19.04 -1.34
CA ASN A 16 24.73 18.82 0.00
C ASN A 16 23.63 18.99 1.05
N LEU A 17 22.79 20.03 0.93
CA LEU A 17 21.62 20.19 1.80
C LEU A 17 20.63 19.02 1.70
N HIS A 18 20.45 18.45 0.50
CA HIS A 18 19.63 17.25 0.33
C HIS A 18 20.22 16.04 1.07
N LYS A 19 21.54 15.81 0.94
CA LYS A 19 22.23 14.76 1.71
C LYS A 19 22.14 15.00 3.21
N THR A 20 22.31 16.23 3.67
CA THR A 20 22.16 16.60 5.08
C THR A 20 20.74 16.34 5.58
N SER A 21 19.72 16.69 4.79
CA SER A 21 18.32 16.43 5.11
C SER A 21 18.05 14.92 5.28
N ALA A 22 18.53 14.10 4.34
CA ALA A 22 18.43 12.65 4.43
C ALA A 22 19.21 12.10 5.63
N TRP A 23 20.43 12.58 5.88
CA TRP A 23 21.24 12.16 7.03
C TRP A 23 20.55 12.47 8.37
N ILE A 24 20.02 13.68 8.54
CA ILE A 24 19.26 14.07 9.74
C ILE A 24 18.05 13.15 9.93
N ARG A 25 17.22 12.96 8.90
CA ARG A 25 15.90 12.34 9.05
C ARG A 25 15.91 10.82 8.96
N ASP A 26 16.81 10.23 8.18
CA ASP A 26 16.88 8.79 7.93
C ASP A 26 17.97 8.09 8.76
N THR A 27 18.94 8.84 9.30
CA THR A 27 20.04 8.28 10.11
C THR A 27 20.03 8.80 11.54
N LEU A 28 20.11 10.12 11.74
CA LEU A 28 20.28 10.69 13.08
C LEU A 28 19.00 10.68 13.92
N ASP A 29 17.86 11.12 13.38
CA ASP A 29 16.60 11.15 14.13
C ASP A 29 16.19 9.76 14.64
N PRO A 30 16.26 8.67 13.84
CA PRO A 30 16.02 7.32 14.34
C PRO A 30 17.01 6.88 15.42
N LEU A 31 18.31 7.23 15.27
CA LEU A 31 19.33 6.91 16.27
C LEU A 31 19.05 7.61 17.60
N MET A 32 18.78 8.92 17.55
CA MET A 32 18.45 9.75 18.72
C MET A 32 17.14 9.31 19.38
N ALA A 33 16.14 8.89 18.59
CA ALA A 33 14.89 8.37 19.12
C ALA A 33 15.08 7.05 19.90
N ARG A 34 16.08 6.23 19.54
CA ARG A 34 16.34 4.93 20.16
C ARG A 34 17.30 5.01 21.35
N GLU A 35 18.44 5.67 21.15
CA GLU A 35 19.56 5.69 22.11
C GLU A 35 19.62 6.98 22.95
N GLY A 36 18.91 8.04 22.51
CA GLY A 36 18.91 9.34 23.16
C GLY A 36 20.02 10.29 22.69
N PRO A 37 20.08 11.51 23.25
CA PRO A 37 20.90 12.61 22.74
C PRO A 37 22.42 12.45 22.92
N ASN A 38 22.87 11.51 23.77
CA ASN A 38 24.30 11.34 24.08
C ASN A 38 25.03 10.44 23.07
N GLU A 39 24.31 9.79 22.16
CA GLU A 39 24.90 8.86 21.18
C GLU A 39 25.46 9.58 19.94
N LEU A 40 25.13 10.88 19.80
CA LEU A 40 25.58 11.68 18.65
C LEU A 40 27.08 11.91 18.74
N GLN A 41 27.82 11.60 17.67
CA GLN A 41 29.28 11.77 17.70
C GLN A 41 29.65 13.26 17.73
N PRO A 42 30.77 13.64 18.35
CA PRO A 42 31.21 15.04 18.39
C PRO A 42 31.33 15.68 17.00
N ASP A 43 31.80 14.91 16.00
CA ASP A 43 31.93 15.37 14.62
C ASP A 43 30.55 15.65 13.97
N ASP A 44 29.54 14.86 14.31
CA ASP A 44 28.17 15.06 13.82
C ASP A 44 27.59 16.36 14.37
N VAL A 45 27.83 16.63 15.66
CA VAL A 45 27.40 17.87 16.34
C VAL A 45 28.04 19.09 15.68
N LEU A 46 29.35 19.05 15.43
CA LEU A 46 30.06 20.16 14.80
C LEU A 46 29.58 20.38 13.36
N THR A 47 29.39 19.30 12.60
CA THR A 47 28.90 19.39 11.22
C THR A 47 27.51 20.02 11.17
N LEU A 48 26.59 19.60 12.05
CA LEU A 48 25.25 20.20 12.12
C LEU A 48 25.28 21.66 12.58
N HIS A 49 26.14 21.97 13.56
CA HIS A 49 26.32 23.33 14.06
C HIS A 49 26.75 24.28 12.93
N ASP A 50 27.79 23.90 12.17
CA ASP A 50 28.31 24.71 11.07
C ASP A 50 27.23 24.93 9.99
N ILE A 51 26.48 23.88 9.63
CA ILE A 51 25.39 24.00 8.66
C ILE A 51 24.26 24.89 9.20
N PHE A 52 23.89 24.79 10.47
CA PHE A 52 22.85 25.63 11.07
C PHE A 52 23.28 27.10 11.17
N LEU A 53 24.56 27.38 11.43
CA LEU A 53 25.10 28.73 11.36
C LEU A 53 25.08 29.25 9.92
N ASP A 54 25.51 28.45 8.95
CA ASP A 54 25.48 28.83 7.54
C ASP A 54 24.05 29.18 7.08
N LEU A 55 23.05 28.38 7.47
CA LEU A 55 21.63 28.62 7.18
C LEU A 55 21.05 29.85 7.91
N GLN A 56 21.60 30.25 9.05
CA GLN A 56 21.20 31.49 9.75
C GLN A 56 21.78 32.74 9.06
N HIS A 57 22.97 32.64 8.50
CA HIS A 57 23.69 33.78 7.93
C HIS A 57 23.47 33.98 6.43
N HIS A 58 23.05 32.94 5.70
CA HIS A 58 22.84 33.00 4.26
C HIS A 58 21.40 32.66 3.89
N GLN A 59 20.81 33.49 3.04
CA GLN A 59 19.48 33.25 2.49
C GLN A 59 19.59 32.29 1.28
N ILE A 60 19.18 31.04 1.46
CA ILE A 60 19.10 30.05 0.38
C ILE A 60 17.86 30.29 -0.50
N SER A 61 17.90 29.97 -1.80
CA SER A 61 16.73 30.16 -2.67
C SER A 61 15.54 29.26 -2.27
N LEU A 62 14.31 29.71 -2.54
CA LEU A 62 13.10 28.92 -2.30
C LEU A 62 13.14 27.57 -3.04
N ALA A 63 13.70 27.56 -4.25
CA ALA A 63 13.91 26.33 -5.01
C ALA A 63 14.86 25.37 -4.27
N THR A 64 16.03 25.86 -3.86
CA THR A 64 17.01 25.07 -3.09
C THR A 64 16.40 24.52 -1.81
N MET A 65 15.60 25.30 -1.09
CA MET A 65 14.89 24.85 0.11
C MET A 65 13.85 23.74 -0.17
N LYS A 66 13.07 23.88 -1.25
CA LYS A 66 12.07 22.87 -1.67
C LYS A 66 12.73 21.55 -2.09
N PHE A 67 13.78 21.60 -2.91
CA PHE A 67 14.46 20.41 -3.40
C PHE A 67 15.28 19.70 -2.33
N SER A 68 16.02 20.45 -1.51
CA SER A 68 16.80 19.85 -0.42
C SER A 68 15.93 19.34 0.73
N ARG A 69 14.73 19.92 0.91
CA ARG A 69 13.84 19.65 2.05
C ARG A 69 14.49 19.92 3.40
N ILE A 70 15.54 20.73 3.42
CA ILE A 70 16.29 21.02 4.65
C ILE A 70 15.39 21.65 5.72
N HIS A 71 14.44 22.49 5.32
CA HIS A 71 13.45 23.07 6.21
C HIS A 71 12.66 22.00 6.99
N LEU A 72 12.27 20.89 6.35
CA LEU A 72 11.58 19.78 7.03
C LEU A 72 12.51 19.06 8.01
N ALA A 73 13.78 18.85 7.64
CA ALA A 73 14.77 18.21 8.51
C ALA A 73 15.06 19.06 9.75
N VAL A 74 15.24 20.38 9.58
CA VAL A 74 15.47 21.30 10.70
C VAL A 74 14.20 21.39 11.58
N SER A 75 13.01 21.43 10.98
CA SER A 75 11.75 21.39 11.73
C SER A 75 11.60 20.10 12.55
N ASP A 76 12.15 18.98 12.08
CA ASP A 76 12.15 17.72 12.84
C ASP A 76 13.08 17.76 14.06
N VAL A 77 14.09 18.64 14.10
CA VAL A 77 15.00 18.86 15.25
C VAL A 77 14.43 19.90 16.22
N CYS A 78 13.79 20.94 15.67
CA CYS A 78 13.17 22.07 16.38
C CYS A 78 12.26 21.61 17.52
N GLY A 79 12.38 22.27 18.69
CA GLY A 79 11.55 21.99 19.87
C GLY A 79 11.71 20.58 20.50
N LYS A 80 12.60 19.72 20.01
CA LYS A 80 12.82 18.35 20.51
C LYS A 80 14.08 18.19 21.38
N ALA A 81 14.35 19.14 22.28
CA ALA A 81 15.53 19.15 23.17
C ALA A 81 15.63 17.94 24.14
N THR A 82 14.59 17.12 24.25
CA THR A 82 14.62 15.86 25.01
C THR A 82 15.21 14.69 24.23
N ARG A 83 15.21 14.76 22.89
CA ARG A 83 15.77 13.75 21.99
C ARG A 83 17.09 14.20 21.37
N TRP A 84 17.19 15.50 21.08
CA TRP A 84 18.35 16.14 20.49
C TRP A 84 19.16 16.92 21.53
N PRO A 85 20.48 17.08 21.37
CA PRO A 85 21.27 17.95 22.23
C PRO A 85 20.68 19.35 22.30
N LYS A 86 20.44 19.86 23.51
CA LYS A 86 19.72 21.13 23.73
C LYS A 86 20.24 22.28 22.87
N LYS A 87 21.57 22.44 22.77
CA LYS A 87 22.18 23.50 21.98
C LYS A 87 21.83 23.42 20.49
N LEU A 88 21.84 22.21 19.91
CA LEU A 88 21.46 22.00 18.51
C LEU A 88 19.98 22.25 18.28
N ALA A 89 19.12 21.84 19.23
CA ALA A 89 17.69 22.16 19.16
C ALA A 89 17.44 23.67 19.20
N ASP A 90 18.09 24.39 20.11
CA ASP A 90 18.01 25.86 20.21
C ASP A 90 18.54 26.55 18.92
N GLU A 91 19.53 25.96 18.25
CA GLU A 91 20.04 26.44 16.95
C GLU A 91 19.07 26.16 15.80
N ALA A 92 18.49 24.97 15.75
CA ALA A 92 17.45 24.64 14.79
C ALA A 92 16.25 25.59 14.92
N ASP A 93 15.84 25.92 16.15
CA ASP A 93 14.78 26.90 16.40
C ASP A 93 15.13 28.28 15.78
N ARG A 94 16.38 28.73 15.91
CA ARG A 94 16.84 29.98 15.28
C ARG A 94 16.84 29.91 13.76
N VAL A 95 17.28 28.78 13.18
CA VAL A 95 17.21 28.56 11.72
C VAL A 95 15.77 28.65 11.23
N ILE A 96 14.82 27.99 11.90
CA ILE A 96 13.40 28.04 11.53
C ILE A 96 12.87 29.47 11.60
N MET A 97 13.15 30.21 12.68
CA MET A 97 12.75 31.62 12.80
C MET A 97 13.32 32.48 11.66
N CYS A 98 14.58 32.29 11.29
CA CYS A 98 15.20 32.98 10.16
C CYS A 98 14.49 32.63 8.84
N LEU A 99 14.29 31.34 8.54
CA LEU A 99 13.63 30.89 7.31
C LEU A 99 12.19 31.40 7.22
N GLU A 100 11.44 31.37 8.32
CA GLU A 100 10.06 31.90 8.37
C GLU A 100 10.01 33.41 8.16
N SER A 101 11.02 34.15 8.63
CA SER A 101 11.11 35.59 8.38
C SER A 101 11.27 35.92 6.88
N TYR A 102 11.89 35.03 6.11
CA TYR A 102 12.13 35.22 4.67
C TYR A 102 10.99 34.69 3.80
N TYR A 103 10.42 33.54 4.15
CA TYR A 103 9.48 32.80 3.28
C TYR A 103 8.06 32.71 3.83
N GLY A 104 7.82 33.21 5.04
CA GLY A 104 6.58 32.98 5.77
C GLY A 104 6.51 31.56 6.37
N PRO A 105 5.32 31.11 6.80
CA PRO A 105 5.17 29.83 7.49
C PRO A 105 5.67 28.66 6.63
N LEU A 106 6.62 27.88 7.15
CA LEU A 106 7.28 26.84 6.35
C LEU A 106 6.34 25.71 5.93
N GLU A 107 5.25 25.50 6.66
CA GLU A 107 4.20 24.52 6.32
C GLU A 107 3.54 24.77 4.95
N THR A 108 3.59 26.02 4.47
CA THR A 108 3.05 26.42 3.16
C THR A 108 3.95 25.97 2.00
N ILE A 109 5.22 25.69 2.27
CA ILE A 109 6.20 25.27 1.29
C ILE A 109 5.94 23.80 0.96
N ARG A 110 5.43 23.55 -0.23
CA ARG A 110 5.12 22.19 -0.71
C ARG A 110 6.37 21.49 -1.23
N THR A 111 6.41 20.17 -1.10
CA THR A 111 7.41 19.36 -1.80
C THR A 111 7.20 19.47 -3.31
N PRO A 112 8.28 19.41 -4.11
CA PRO A 112 8.20 19.57 -5.55
C PRO A 112 7.67 18.30 -6.25
N LEU A 113 6.59 17.68 -5.78
CA LEU A 113 6.14 16.34 -6.21
C LEU A 113 5.92 16.21 -7.73
N TYR A 114 5.26 17.20 -8.34
CA TYR A 114 4.95 17.24 -9.78
C TYR A 114 5.84 18.21 -10.57
N GLU A 115 6.63 19.02 -9.88
CA GLU A 115 7.54 20.01 -10.47
C GLU A 115 8.80 19.33 -11.02
N VAL A 116 9.59 20.04 -11.86
CA VAL A 116 10.82 19.48 -12.45
C VAL A 116 11.73 18.92 -11.35
N GLY A 117 12.13 17.65 -11.45
CA GLY A 117 12.93 16.97 -10.42
C GLY A 117 12.11 16.32 -9.29
N GLY A 118 10.79 16.47 -9.32
CA GLY A 118 9.83 15.75 -8.49
C GLY A 118 9.65 14.30 -8.89
N ARG A 119 9.21 13.47 -7.92
CA ARG A 119 8.99 12.03 -8.14
C ARG A 119 7.94 11.73 -9.20
N LEU A 120 6.90 12.55 -9.30
CA LEU A 120 5.81 12.38 -10.27
C LEU A 120 5.93 13.31 -11.47
N HIS A 121 7.05 14.01 -11.61
CA HIS A 121 7.28 14.90 -12.73
C HIS A 121 7.28 14.14 -14.07
N GLY A 122 6.43 14.56 -15.00
CA GLY A 122 6.25 13.90 -16.29
C GLY A 122 5.46 12.60 -16.23
N ILE A 123 5.31 11.98 -15.06
CA ILE A 123 4.56 10.73 -14.86
C ILE A 123 3.07 11.01 -14.68
N SER A 124 2.72 11.96 -13.82
CA SER A 124 1.33 12.33 -13.56
C SER A 124 1.21 13.82 -13.21
N GLU A 125 -0.03 14.27 -13.03
CA GLU A 125 -0.34 15.66 -12.67
C GLU A 125 -1.39 15.64 -11.55
N PRO A 126 -1.56 16.74 -10.80
CA PRO A 126 -2.56 16.82 -9.73
C PRO A 126 -3.98 16.41 -10.15
N ARG A 127 -4.37 16.65 -11.41
CA ARG A 127 -5.68 16.27 -11.96
C ARG A 127 -5.84 14.76 -12.19
N HIS A 128 -4.75 14.01 -12.32
CA HIS A 128 -4.76 12.56 -12.55
C HIS A 128 -4.83 11.81 -11.20
N TRP A 129 -5.92 11.99 -10.47
CA TRP A 129 -6.07 11.43 -9.12
C TRP A 129 -6.95 10.16 -9.07
N THR A 130 -7.73 9.89 -10.12
CA THR A 130 -8.52 8.66 -10.26
C THR A 130 -7.74 7.56 -10.96
N ARG A 131 -8.13 6.30 -10.72
CA ARG A 131 -7.56 5.13 -11.42
C ARG A 131 -7.61 5.31 -12.93
N ASP A 132 -8.79 5.60 -13.47
CA ASP A 132 -8.99 5.70 -14.92
C ASP A 132 -8.18 6.84 -15.55
N ALA A 133 -8.06 7.97 -14.84
CA ALA A 133 -7.24 9.09 -15.31
C ALA A 133 -5.74 8.72 -15.36
N LEU A 134 -5.24 8.00 -14.36
CA LEU A 134 -3.85 7.51 -14.35
C LEU A 134 -3.60 6.47 -15.44
N LEU A 135 -4.50 5.49 -15.59
CA LEU A 135 -4.36 4.46 -16.64
C LEU A 135 -4.38 5.07 -18.04
N ARG A 136 -5.29 6.03 -18.30
CA ARG A 136 -5.30 6.78 -19.57
C ARG A 136 -3.97 7.53 -19.77
N ARG A 137 -3.50 8.26 -18.75
CA ARG A 137 -2.25 9.00 -18.82
C ARG A 137 -1.04 8.10 -19.12
N PHE A 138 -0.95 6.94 -18.49
CA PHE A 138 0.12 5.96 -18.72
C PHE A 138 0.06 5.40 -20.13
N SER A 139 -1.14 5.02 -20.61
CA SER A 139 -1.32 4.55 -21.98
C SER A 139 -1.00 5.61 -23.04
N GLU A 140 -1.24 6.89 -22.74
CA GLU A 140 -0.88 8.02 -23.63
C GLU A 140 0.63 8.30 -23.63
N GLU A 141 1.34 8.03 -22.53
CA GLU A 141 2.80 8.12 -22.44
C GLU A 141 3.46 7.01 -23.27
N ASP A 142 3.11 5.76 -22.96
CA ASP A 142 3.56 4.58 -23.64
C ASP A 142 2.57 3.43 -23.31
N PRO A 143 1.87 2.86 -24.30
CA PRO A 143 0.95 1.74 -24.10
C PRO A 143 1.59 0.55 -23.36
N SER A 144 2.91 0.35 -23.49
CA SER A 144 3.63 -0.73 -22.82
C SER A 144 3.63 -0.62 -21.28
N LEU A 145 3.44 0.59 -20.74
CA LEU A 145 3.33 0.85 -19.30
C LEU A 145 2.02 0.35 -18.69
N THR A 146 1.04 0.02 -19.53
CA THR A 146 -0.22 -0.60 -19.12
C THR A 146 -0.31 -2.08 -19.49
N ASP A 147 0.79 -2.65 -20.00
CA ASP A 147 0.87 -4.06 -20.37
C ASP A 147 1.33 -4.93 -19.19
N ASN A 148 0.60 -6.01 -18.95
CA ASN A 148 0.90 -6.98 -17.90
C ASN A 148 2.02 -7.96 -18.27
N THR A 149 2.45 -8.01 -19.54
CA THR A 149 3.43 -9.01 -20.02
C THR A 149 4.72 -9.02 -19.22
N ARG A 150 5.23 -7.85 -18.83
CA ARG A 150 6.43 -7.74 -17.99
C ARG A 150 6.20 -8.39 -16.62
N ALA A 151 5.07 -8.09 -15.98
CA ALA A 151 4.72 -8.62 -14.66
C ALA A 151 4.55 -10.14 -14.68
N TYR A 152 4.12 -10.74 -15.78
CA TYR A 152 3.90 -12.20 -15.89
C TYR A 152 5.19 -13.04 -15.80
N SER A 153 6.34 -12.41 -15.99
CA SER A 153 7.62 -13.09 -15.82
C SER A 153 7.87 -13.40 -14.34
N HIS A 154 8.36 -14.61 -14.07
CA HIS A 154 8.81 -14.99 -12.73
C HIS A 154 10.24 -14.49 -12.55
N SER A 155 10.69 -14.24 -11.31
CA SER A 155 11.94 -13.54 -10.89
C SER A 155 11.72 -12.09 -10.43
N SER A 156 12.80 -11.40 -10.07
CA SER A 156 12.79 -10.02 -9.59
C SER A 156 12.58 -8.99 -10.70
N LEU A 157 12.68 -9.35 -11.98
CA LEU A 157 12.52 -8.43 -13.14
C LEU A 157 13.47 -7.21 -13.12
N GLY A 158 14.60 -7.33 -12.42
CA GLY A 158 15.57 -6.26 -12.21
C GLY A 158 15.21 -5.28 -11.08
N PHE A 159 14.06 -5.47 -10.42
CA PHE A 159 13.71 -4.68 -9.23
C PHE A 159 14.56 -5.10 -8.03
N LYS A 160 14.92 -4.12 -7.22
CA LYS A 160 15.72 -4.30 -6.00
C LYS A 160 14.81 -4.24 -4.77
N PRO A 161 14.97 -5.18 -3.81
CA PRO A 161 14.27 -5.08 -2.53
C PRO A 161 14.50 -3.70 -1.88
N GLY A 162 13.46 -3.13 -1.27
CA GLY A 162 13.44 -1.76 -0.77
C GLY A 162 12.85 -0.74 -1.76
N GLN A 163 12.78 -1.05 -3.06
CA GLN A 163 12.10 -0.17 -4.01
C GLN A 163 10.65 0.09 -3.59
N TRP A 164 10.24 1.35 -3.77
CA TRP A 164 9.03 1.88 -3.18
C TRP A 164 8.22 2.68 -4.21
N TRP A 165 6.89 2.58 -4.11
CA TRP A 165 5.95 3.35 -4.92
C TRP A 165 4.89 4.02 -4.05
N ILE A 166 4.33 5.12 -4.54
CA ILE A 166 3.28 5.87 -3.85
C ILE A 166 2.02 5.02 -3.61
N ASN A 167 1.67 4.15 -4.56
CA ASN A 167 0.55 3.20 -4.46
C ASN A 167 0.72 2.06 -5.49
N GLY A 168 -0.20 1.09 -5.47
CA GLY A 168 -0.16 -0.06 -6.37
C GLY A 168 -0.27 0.27 -7.86
N LEU A 169 -0.90 1.39 -8.27
CA LEU A 169 -0.96 1.80 -9.69
C LEU A 169 0.41 2.20 -10.23
N PHE A 170 1.23 2.87 -9.43
CA PHE A 170 2.60 3.20 -9.83
C PHE A 170 3.51 1.95 -9.86
N ALA A 171 3.28 0.99 -8.96
CA ALA A 171 3.95 -0.31 -9.04
C ALA A 171 3.54 -1.07 -10.31
N PHE A 172 2.25 -1.05 -10.66
CA PHE A 172 1.74 -1.63 -11.90
C PHE A 172 2.35 -0.97 -13.13
N ARG A 173 2.40 0.37 -13.20
CA ARG A 173 3.04 1.12 -14.29
C ARG A 173 4.47 0.66 -14.56
N ASP A 174 5.24 0.44 -13.50
CA ASP A 174 6.62 0.00 -13.62
C ASP A 174 6.73 -1.49 -14.01
N GLY A 175 5.65 -2.26 -13.87
CA GLY A 175 5.52 -3.64 -14.33
C GLY A 175 5.97 -4.70 -13.33
N ILE A 176 6.01 -4.38 -12.03
CA ILE A 176 6.35 -5.36 -10.98
C ILE A 176 5.15 -6.27 -10.62
N ILE A 177 3.95 -5.73 -10.72
CA ILE A 177 2.65 -6.39 -10.52
C ILE A 177 1.74 -6.14 -11.72
N ASP A 178 0.62 -6.88 -11.79
CA ASP A 178 -0.40 -6.65 -12.81
C ASP A 178 -1.50 -5.68 -12.34
N ASP A 179 -2.33 -5.25 -13.29
CA ASP A 179 -3.45 -4.31 -13.08
C ASP A 179 -4.47 -4.78 -12.02
N LYS A 180 -4.68 -6.09 -11.87
CA LYS A 180 -5.70 -6.66 -10.96
C LYS A 180 -5.23 -6.65 -9.51
N CYS A 181 -3.93 -6.62 -9.28
CA CYS A 181 -3.32 -6.66 -7.96
C CYS A 181 -3.05 -5.28 -7.34
N THR A 182 -3.42 -4.19 -8.01
CA THR A 182 -3.10 -2.83 -7.51
C THR A 182 -3.69 -2.53 -6.14
N ASP A 183 -4.80 -3.20 -5.78
CA ASP A 183 -5.50 -3.07 -4.50
C ASP A 183 -5.23 -4.27 -3.55
N GLY A 184 -4.19 -5.05 -3.84
CA GLY A 184 -3.80 -6.23 -3.07
C GLY A 184 -4.27 -7.56 -3.66
N GLY A 185 -3.73 -8.65 -3.12
CA GLY A 185 -4.03 -10.02 -3.53
C GLY A 185 -2.89 -10.71 -4.30
N ILE A 186 -3.23 -11.83 -4.94
CA ILE A 186 -2.26 -12.71 -5.62
C ILE A 186 -2.26 -12.46 -7.13
N CYS A 187 -1.09 -12.21 -7.69
CA CYS A 187 -0.88 -12.08 -9.12
C CYS A 187 -0.43 -13.42 -9.71
N TYR A 188 -1.15 -13.91 -10.72
CA TYR A 188 -0.94 -15.24 -11.26
C TYR A 188 -1.24 -15.34 -12.75
N ASN A 189 -0.61 -16.33 -13.39
CA ASN A 189 -0.90 -16.74 -14.75
C ASN A 189 -1.07 -18.27 -14.83
N GLU A 190 -1.03 -18.82 -16.04
CA GLU A 190 -1.20 -20.26 -16.27
C GLU A 190 -0.10 -21.10 -15.62
N ARG A 191 1.13 -20.55 -15.48
CA ARG A 191 2.30 -21.25 -14.95
C ARG A 191 2.34 -21.26 -13.42
N GLY A 192 1.82 -20.22 -12.77
CA GLY A 192 1.87 -20.09 -11.31
C GLY A 192 1.58 -18.67 -10.83
N ALA A 193 1.75 -18.48 -9.53
CA ALA A 193 1.78 -17.15 -8.93
C ALA A 193 3.18 -16.53 -9.12
N TYR A 194 3.23 -15.24 -9.42
CA TYR A 194 4.49 -14.52 -9.64
C TYR A 194 4.68 -13.32 -8.72
N ALA A 195 3.60 -12.76 -8.18
CA ALA A 195 3.67 -11.70 -7.18
C ALA A 195 2.50 -11.80 -6.18
N VAL A 196 2.69 -11.27 -4.98
CA VAL A 196 1.66 -11.10 -3.95
C VAL A 196 1.78 -9.70 -3.38
N VAL A 197 0.66 -8.98 -3.33
CA VAL A 197 0.55 -7.66 -2.72
C VAL A 197 -0.24 -7.80 -1.42
N LEU A 198 0.43 -7.56 -0.30
CA LEU A 198 -0.13 -7.66 1.04
C LEU A 198 -0.78 -6.34 1.45
N THR A 199 -2.07 -6.38 1.76
CA THR A 199 -2.80 -5.27 2.38
C THR A 199 -3.65 -5.74 3.56
N ASP A 200 -4.12 -4.79 4.37
CA ASP A 200 -5.08 -5.04 5.45
C ASP A 200 -4.66 -6.18 6.39
N ASP A 201 -5.40 -7.29 6.37
CA ASP A 201 -5.23 -8.42 7.27
C ASP A 201 -4.50 -9.61 6.60
N ASP A 202 -3.91 -9.41 5.43
CA ASP A 202 -3.28 -10.46 4.62
C ASP A 202 -2.09 -11.14 5.31
N GLU A 203 -1.40 -10.50 6.24
CA GLU A 203 -0.25 -11.06 6.95
C GLU A 203 -0.59 -11.31 8.42
N THR A 204 -0.24 -12.49 8.95
CA THR A 204 -0.24 -12.70 10.41
C THR A 204 1.11 -12.31 10.99
N ASN A 205 1.06 -11.61 12.14
CA ASN A 205 2.25 -11.11 12.80
C ASN A 205 3.26 -12.23 13.08
N ASN A 206 4.47 -12.05 12.56
CA ASN A 206 5.60 -12.92 12.83
C ASN A 206 6.78 -12.11 13.40
N LEU A 207 7.66 -12.81 14.12
CA LEU A 207 8.81 -12.21 14.80
C LEU A 207 9.92 -11.73 13.85
N SER A 208 9.89 -12.15 12.58
CA SER A 208 10.86 -11.80 11.55
C SER A 208 10.16 -11.36 10.27
N PRO A 209 10.71 -10.39 9.51
CA PRO A 209 10.18 -9.98 8.22
C PRO A 209 10.37 -11.04 7.12
N ASP A 210 11.26 -12.01 7.35
CA ASP A 210 11.72 -12.98 6.35
C ASP A 210 10.86 -14.25 6.33
N LYS A 211 10.05 -14.46 7.35
CA LYS A 211 9.09 -15.55 7.43
C LYS A 211 7.75 -14.99 7.82
N PHE A 212 6.69 -15.34 7.12
CA PHE A 212 5.36 -14.91 7.50
C PHE A 212 4.31 -15.87 6.95
N THR A 213 3.08 -15.73 7.44
CA THR A 213 1.94 -16.47 6.91
C THR A 213 0.99 -15.50 6.23
N TYR A 214 0.71 -15.78 4.97
CA TYR A 214 -0.27 -15.08 4.17
C TYR A 214 -1.65 -15.72 4.35
N ARG A 215 -2.66 -14.91 4.68
CA ARG A 215 -4.06 -15.29 4.69
C ARG A 215 -4.67 -14.92 3.34
N SER A 216 -5.03 -15.92 2.55
CA SER A 216 -5.68 -15.67 1.26
C SER A 216 -7.07 -15.08 1.44
N ARG A 217 -7.36 -14.03 0.67
CA ARG A 217 -8.69 -13.40 0.67
C ARG A 217 -9.77 -14.34 0.18
N THR A 218 -10.98 -14.09 0.67
CA THR A 218 -12.20 -14.68 0.16
C THR A 218 -12.30 -14.48 -1.36
N GLY A 219 -12.54 -15.57 -2.09
CA GLY A 219 -12.68 -15.52 -3.55
C GLY A 219 -11.39 -15.28 -4.36
N ASP A 220 -10.21 -15.09 -3.75
CA ASP A 220 -8.97 -14.95 -4.51
C ASP A 220 -8.63 -16.28 -5.21
N ARG A 221 -8.69 -16.27 -6.54
CA ARG A 221 -8.42 -17.44 -7.39
C ARG A 221 -6.94 -17.80 -7.43
N GLY A 222 -6.05 -16.84 -7.12
CA GLY A 222 -4.61 -17.07 -7.09
C GLY A 222 -4.18 -18.02 -5.97
N ARG A 223 -5.02 -18.25 -4.95
CA ARG A 223 -4.69 -19.16 -3.83
C ARG A 223 -4.39 -20.57 -4.28
N PHE A 224 -5.08 -21.05 -5.32
CA PHE A 224 -4.84 -22.38 -5.90
C PHE A 224 -3.52 -22.45 -6.67
N ARG A 225 -3.00 -21.30 -7.14
CA ARG A 225 -1.69 -21.22 -7.79
C ARG A 225 -0.56 -21.21 -6.76
N LEU A 226 -0.76 -20.58 -5.59
CA LEU A 226 0.18 -20.66 -4.47
C LEU A 226 0.24 -22.05 -3.84
N THR A 227 -0.88 -22.75 -3.77
CA THR A 227 -1.02 -24.05 -3.07
C THR A 227 -0.99 -25.26 -4.00
N SER A 228 -0.53 -25.07 -5.23
CA SER A 228 -0.45 -26.13 -6.22
C SER A 228 0.55 -27.21 -5.78
N ALA A 229 0.12 -28.48 -5.85
CA ALA A 229 0.98 -29.62 -5.54
C ALA A 229 2.11 -29.80 -6.58
N ASP A 230 1.95 -29.25 -7.78
CA ASP A 230 2.97 -29.32 -8.83
C ASP A 230 4.16 -28.41 -8.47
N PHE A 231 5.31 -29.03 -8.18
CA PHE A 231 6.56 -28.33 -7.90
C PHE A 231 6.99 -27.40 -9.04
N ARG A 232 6.60 -27.69 -10.29
CA ARG A 232 6.92 -26.86 -11.46
C ARG A 232 6.21 -25.51 -11.47
N SER A 233 5.20 -25.35 -10.61
CA SER A 233 4.44 -24.10 -10.45
C SER A 233 4.86 -23.28 -9.22
N ARG A 234 5.77 -23.80 -8.39
CA ARG A 234 6.27 -23.15 -7.17
C ARG A 234 7.50 -22.29 -7.45
N PHE A 235 7.30 -21.25 -8.25
CA PHE A 235 8.32 -20.23 -8.50
C PHE A 235 8.49 -19.31 -7.28
N PRO A 236 9.68 -18.73 -7.07
CA PRO A 236 9.84 -17.61 -6.14
C PRO A 236 8.93 -16.45 -6.56
N THR A 237 8.19 -15.94 -5.59
CA THR A 237 7.13 -14.95 -5.77
C THR A 237 7.61 -13.59 -5.27
N ARG A 238 7.39 -12.54 -6.05
CA ARG A 238 7.67 -11.17 -5.62
C ARG A 238 6.69 -10.76 -4.53
N LEU A 239 7.18 -10.25 -3.41
CA LEU A 239 6.33 -9.80 -2.32
C LEU A 239 6.34 -8.28 -2.23
N LEU A 240 5.16 -7.67 -2.18
CA LEU A 240 5.01 -6.26 -1.90
C LEU A 240 4.17 -6.06 -0.64
N ARG A 241 4.63 -5.21 0.29
CA ARG A 241 3.88 -4.81 1.48
C ARG A 241 3.33 -3.39 1.29
N SER A 242 2.03 -3.21 1.49
CA SER A 242 1.37 -1.90 1.48
C SER A 242 1.37 -1.28 2.87
N ASN A 243 1.30 0.05 2.96
CA ASN A 243 1.11 0.78 4.21
C ASN A 243 -0.27 0.60 4.85
N THR A 244 -1.22 0.02 4.11
CA THR A 244 -2.53 -0.38 4.65
C THR A 244 -2.49 -1.73 5.36
N LEU A 245 -1.38 -2.47 5.27
CA LEU A 245 -1.19 -3.75 5.93
C LEU A 245 -1.05 -3.58 7.45
N LYS A 246 -1.80 -4.37 8.21
CA LYS A 246 -1.76 -4.45 9.68
C LYS A 246 -0.65 -5.40 10.13
N SER A 247 0.58 -5.05 9.76
CA SER A 247 1.80 -5.81 10.08
C SER A 247 2.86 -4.88 10.66
N LEU A 248 3.67 -5.38 11.59
CA LEU A 248 4.83 -4.64 12.11
C LEU A 248 5.86 -4.31 11.01
N TRP A 249 5.84 -5.08 9.92
CA TRP A 249 6.80 -4.97 8.81
C TRP A 249 6.26 -4.13 7.65
N ALA A 250 5.02 -3.61 7.76
CA ALA A 250 4.42 -2.77 6.74
C ALA A 250 5.19 -1.44 6.61
N PRO A 251 5.38 -0.91 5.38
CA PRO A 251 5.96 0.40 5.21
C PRO A 251 5.02 1.47 5.80
N ARG A 252 5.58 2.58 6.31
CA ARG A 252 4.80 3.67 6.91
C ARG A 252 3.95 4.46 5.89
N ALA A 253 4.31 4.38 4.62
CA ALA A 253 3.69 5.08 3.50
C ALA A 253 3.83 4.23 2.23
N GLY A 254 2.88 4.36 1.29
CA GLY A 254 2.93 3.69 -0.03
C GLY A 254 3.06 2.16 -0.01
N ILE A 255 3.71 1.61 -1.03
CA ILE A 255 3.93 0.18 -1.21
C ILE A 255 5.42 -0.10 -1.44
N ARG A 256 5.98 -1.07 -0.73
CA ARG A 256 7.41 -1.45 -0.79
C ARG A 256 7.55 -2.86 -1.35
N TYR A 257 8.50 -3.07 -2.25
CA TYR A 257 8.91 -4.40 -2.70
C TYR A 257 9.89 -5.00 -1.71
N ASP A 258 9.49 -6.12 -1.12
CA ASP A 258 10.23 -6.76 -0.04
C ASP A 258 11.15 -7.88 -0.53
N GLY A 259 11.13 -8.20 -1.82
CA GLY A 259 12.01 -9.20 -2.43
C GLY A 259 11.28 -10.46 -2.89
N LEU A 260 12.06 -11.50 -3.15
CA LEU A 260 11.57 -12.81 -3.57
C LEU A 260 11.36 -13.72 -2.37
N PHE A 261 10.21 -14.38 -2.33
CA PHE A 261 9.86 -15.34 -1.30
C PHE A 261 9.49 -16.68 -1.93
N LYS A 262 9.91 -17.78 -1.31
CA LYS A 262 9.48 -19.13 -1.65
C LYS A 262 8.37 -19.57 -0.69
N ILE A 263 7.51 -20.44 -1.19
CA ILE A 263 6.43 -21.05 -0.40
C ILE A 263 6.99 -22.31 0.27
N ILE A 264 6.99 -22.32 1.60
CA ILE A 264 7.52 -23.46 2.38
C ILE A 264 6.42 -24.46 2.77
N GLY A 265 5.16 -24.03 2.78
CA GLY A 265 4.02 -24.87 3.09
C GLY A 265 2.72 -24.09 3.08
N TRP A 266 1.61 -24.79 3.26
CA TRP A 266 0.29 -24.17 3.44
C TRP A 266 -0.60 -25.07 4.29
N THR A 267 -1.57 -24.46 4.96
CA THR A 267 -2.60 -25.12 5.74
C THR A 267 -3.97 -24.61 5.31
N ILE A 268 -4.98 -25.47 5.45
CA ILE A 268 -6.38 -25.11 5.20
C ILE A 268 -7.11 -25.30 6.52
N ARG A 269 -7.74 -24.24 7.03
CA ARG A 269 -8.52 -24.30 8.27
C ARG A 269 -9.94 -23.79 8.03
N PRO A 270 -10.94 -24.29 8.78
CA PRO A 270 -12.26 -23.68 8.76
C PRO A 270 -12.18 -22.24 9.29
N VAL A 271 -12.99 -21.35 8.71
CA VAL A 271 -13.10 -19.96 9.20
C VAL A 271 -13.89 -19.99 10.49
N LYS A 272 -13.39 -19.30 11.53
CA LYS A 272 -14.10 -19.21 12.80
C LYS A 272 -15.31 -18.29 12.64
N ALA A 273 -16.36 -18.48 13.45
CA ALA A 273 -17.62 -17.74 13.34
C ALA A 273 -17.46 -16.21 13.50
N ASP A 274 -16.43 -15.76 14.19
CA ASP A 274 -16.03 -14.36 14.41
C ASP A 274 -15.24 -13.74 13.24
N GLU A 275 -14.63 -14.56 12.39
CA GLU A 275 -13.92 -14.16 11.16
C GLU A 275 -14.79 -14.35 9.90
N ASN A 276 -16.06 -14.72 10.09
CA ASN A 276 -16.87 -15.31 9.04
C ASN A 276 -17.51 -14.25 8.12
N GLU A 277 -16.84 -13.97 7.00
CA GLU A 277 -17.38 -13.18 5.88
C GLU A 277 -18.14 -14.08 4.86
N GLY A 278 -18.70 -15.21 5.30
CA GLY A 278 -19.44 -16.14 4.43
C GLY A 278 -18.54 -17.16 3.71
N VAL A 279 -17.48 -17.62 4.37
CA VAL A 279 -16.51 -18.57 3.80
C VAL A 279 -16.31 -19.74 4.75
N ASP A 280 -16.35 -20.97 4.22
CA ASP A 280 -16.18 -22.17 5.05
C ASP A 280 -14.71 -22.49 5.36
N VAL A 281 -13.75 -22.07 4.51
CA VAL A 281 -12.33 -22.40 4.63
C VAL A 281 -11.37 -21.23 4.31
N MET A 282 -10.34 -21.08 5.13
CA MET A 282 -9.22 -20.14 4.97
C MET A 282 -7.95 -20.88 4.53
N PHE A 283 -7.24 -20.32 3.56
CA PHE A 283 -5.92 -20.81 3.15
C PHE A 283 -4.85 -19.94 3.80
N GLU A 284 -3.98 -20.59 4.57
CA GLU A 284 -2.82 -19.98 5.20
C GLU A 284 -1.56 -20.49 4.49
N VAL A 285 -0.85 -19.59 3.81
CA VAL A 285 0.34 -19.93 3.01
C VAL A 285 1.57 -19.40 3.72
N HIS A 286 2.52 -20.28 4.01
CA HIS A 286 3.76 -19.92 4.69
C HIS A 286 4.85 -19.56 3.69
N PHE A 287 5.41 -18.37 3.85
CA PHE A 287 6.48 -17.84 3.02
C PHE A 287 7.79 -17.76 3.81
N GLU A 288 8.89 -17.98 3.09
CA GLU A 288 10.27 -17.74 3.56
C GLU A 288 11.01 -16.96 2.48
N ARG A 289 11.77 -15.95 2.88
CA ARG A 289 12.62 -15.16 1.98
C ARG A 289 13.55 -16.08 1.20
N PHE A 290 13.69 -15.80 -0.08
CA PHE A 290 14.51 -16.58 -1.02
C PHE A 290 15.76 -15.82 -1.48
N ASP A 291 15.77 -14.48 -1.40
CA ASP A 291 16.92 -13.66 -1.76
C ASP A 291 17.85 -13.36 -0.58
N ASP A 292 19.11 -13.01 -0.89
CA ASP A 292 20.16 -12.66 0.08
C ASP A 292 20.17 -11.15 0.40
N ALA A 293 19.05 -10.45 0.20
CA ALA A 293 18.98 -9.01 0.43
C ALA A 293 19.02 -8.68 1.92
N ASP A 294 19.71 -7.60 2.30
CA ASP A 294 19.77 -7.16 3.69
C ASP A 294 18.40 -6.63 4.14
N SER A 295 17.73 -7.40 5.00
CA SER A 295 16.45 -7.04 5.58
C SER A 295 16.50 -5.70 6.32
N ASN A 296 17.63 -5.32 6.92
CA ASN A 296 17.75 -4.04 7.61
C ASN A 296 17.75 -2.86 6.65
N GLU A 297 18.46 -2.97 5.52
CA GLU A 297 18.48 -1.93 4.47
C GLU A 297 17.08 -1.77 3.85
N LEU A 298 16.42 -2.88 3.56
CA LEU A 298 15.04 -2.89 3.05
C LEU A 298 14.07 -2.20 3.99
N LEU A 299 14.17 -2.47 5.29
CA LEU A 299 13.26 -1.92 6.30
C LEU A 299 13.46 -0.42 6.55
N ARG A 300 14.54 0.19 6.02
CA ARG A 300 14.70 1.65 6.02
C ARG A 300 13.69 2.34 5.11
N HIS A 301 13.18 1.65 4.09
CA HIS A 301 12.16 2.21 3.22
C HIS A 301 10.76 2.12 3.83
N PRO A 302 9.91 3.15 3.68
CA PRO A 302 10.17 4.36 2.90
C PRO A 302 11.09 5.34 3.63
N LEU A 303 11.97 5.98 2.86
CA LEU A 303 12.79 7.12 3.31
C LEU A 303 11.89 8.30 3.70
N ALA A 304 12.41 9.22 4.49
CA ALA A 304 11.69 10.43 4.89
C ALA A 304 11.18 11.22 3.67
N GLU A 305 11.97 11.29 2.61
CA GLU A 305 11.53 11.94 1.37
C GLU A 305 10.36 11.21 0.67
N GLU A 306 10.35 9.89 0.69
CA GLU A 306 9.27 9.06 0.12
C GLU A 306 7.98 9.24 0.94
N VAL A 307 8.11 9.38 2.27
CA VAL A 307 7.00 9.70 3.16
C VAL A 307 6.43 11.09 2.86
N ASP A 308 7.27 12.11 2.63
CA ASP A 308 6.76 13.45 2.31
C ASP A 308 6.08 13.46 0.93
N ASP A 309 6.63 12.75 -0.07
CA ASP A 309 6.04 12.63 -1.40
C ASP A 309 4.67 11.95 -1.33
N TYR A 310 4.55 10.89 -0.54
CA TYR A 310 3.28 10.22 -0.28
C TYR A 310 2.26 11.16 0.38
N LYS A 311 2.67 11.93 1.40
CA LYS A 311 1.78 12.91 2.05
C LYS A 311 1.34 14.01 1.09
N ALA A 312 2.25 14.53 0.27
CA ALA A 312 1.94 15.53 -0.74
C ALA A 312 0.97 14.98 -1.79
N TYR A 313 1.15 13.73 -2.22
CA TYR A 313 0.23 13.05 -3.12
C TYR A 313 -1.17 12.93 -2.51
N LYS A 314 -1.27 12.44 -1.26
CA LYS A 314 -2.54 12.30 -0.53
C LYS A 314 -3.27 13.63 -0.40
N ARG A 315 -2.57 14.69 0.00
CA ARG A 315 -3.11 16.06 0.09
C ARG A 315 -3.64 16.53 -1.26
N SER A 316 -2.87 16.33 -2.33
CA SER A 316 -3.31 16.68 -3.68
C SER A 316 -4.60 15.94 -4.08
N CYS A 317 -4.71 14.64 -3.77
CA CYS A 317 -5.93 13.89 -4.04
C CYS A 317 -7.13 14.38 -3.23
N GLU A 318 -6.92 14.74 -1.96
CA GLU A 318 -7.96 15.29 -1.09
C GLU A 318 -8.45 16.65 -1.60
N GLU A 319 -7.54 17.56 -1.95
CA GLU A 319 -7.86 18.87 -2.54
C GLU A 319 -8.70 18.74 -3.81
N GLN A 320 -8.38 17.78 -4.69
CA GLN A 320 -9.18 17.54 -5.91
C GLN A 320 -10.57 16.97 -5.60
N ARG A 321 -10.67 16.02 -4.66
CA ARG A 321 -11.96 15.45 -4.24
C ARG A 321 -12.87 16.52 -3.65
N ASP A 322 -12.32 17.41 -2.84
CA ASP A 322 -13.09 18.50 -2.24
C ASP A 322 -13.49 19.54 -3.30
N ALA A 323 -12.60 19.88 -4.24
CA ALA A 323 -12.94 20.74 -5.37
C ALA A 323 -14.09 20.17 -6.22
N GLU A 324 -14.08 18.86 -6.50
CA GLU A 324 -15.18 18.21 -7.24
C GLU A 324 -16.51 18.19 -6.47
N ARG A 325 -16.45 17.97 -5.15
CA ARG A 325 -17.64 18.06 -4.27
C ARG A 325 -18.21 19.48 -4.27
N HIS A 326 -17.36 20.50 -4.20
CA HIS A 326 -17.76 21.91 -4.23
C HIS A 326 -18.17 22.42 -5.62
N ALA A 327 -17.71 21.79 -6.71
CA ALA A 327 -18.14 22.07 -8.08
C ALA A 327 -19.47 21.37 -8.44
N SER A 328 -19.83 20.29 -7.75
CA SER A 328 -21.05 19.50 -7.99
C SER A 328 -22.32 19.80 -7.13
N PRO A 329 -22.56 20.97 -6.51
CA PRO A 329 -23.83 21.23 -5.80
C PRO A 329 -25.08 21.20 -6.70
N LEU A 330 -24.90 21.46 -8.00
CA LEU A 330 -26.01 21.67 -8.95
C LEU A 330 -26.63 20.36 -9.51
N LYS A 331 -25.92 19.22 -9.48
CA LYS A 331 -26.50 17.94 -9.92
C LYS A 331 -27.50 17.37 -8.91
N SER A 332 -27.34 17.66 -7.62
CA SER A 332 -28.30 17.24 -6.60
C SER A 332 -29.59 18.07 -6.62
N SER A 333 -29.56 19.34 -7.03
CA SER A 333 -30.78 20.17 -7.12
C SER A 333 -31.63 19.81 -8.34
N GLU A 334 -31.03 19.51 -9.50
CA GLU A 334 -31.78 19.09 -10.70
C GLU A 334 -32.37 17.67 -10.56
N LEU A 335 -31.66 16.74 -9.90
CA LEU A 335 -32.20 15.42 -9.58
C LEU A 335 -33.32 15.49 -8.52
N ASN A 336 -33.25 16.44 -7.57
CA ASN A 336 -34.29 16.63 -6.56
C ASN A 336 -35.52 17.39 -7.09
N LEU A 337 -35.38 18.26 -8.10
CA LEU A 337 -36.53 18.85 -8.81
C LEU A 337 -37.27 17.77 -9.62
N ASN A 338 -36.56 16.97 -10.42
CA ASN A 338 -37.17 15.89 -11.20
C ASN A 338 -37.86 14.83 -10.34
N ARG A 339 -37.37 14.56 -9.12
CA ARG A 339 -37.98 13.57 -8.22
C ARG A 339 -39.27 14.08 -7.56
N LYS A 340 -39.38 15.39 -7.30
CA LYS A 340 -40.61 15.99 -6.77
C LYS A 340 -41.69 16.08 -7.85
N ASP A 341 -41.32 16.47 -9.06
CA ASP A 341 -42.24 16.53 -10.20
C ASP A 341 -42.77 15.14 -10.58
N PHE A 342 -41.92 14.11 -10.52
CA PHE A 342 -42.33 12.72 -10.73
C PHE A 342 -43.25 12.18 -9.61
N GLN A 343 -43.05 12.61 -8.36
CA GLN A 343 -43.93 12.21 -7.24
C GLN A 343 -45.27 12.94 -7.24
N GLU A 344 -45.35 14.18 -7.74
CA GLU A 344 -46.62 14.89 -7.88
C GLU A 344 -47.46 14.38 -9.06
N GLN A 345 -46.83 13.90 -10.13
CA GLN A 345 -47.53 13.39 -11.31
C GLN A 345 -48.27 12.05 -11.08
N PHE A 346 -47.90 11.30 -10.04
CA PHE A 346 -48.53 10.02 -9.67
C PHE A 346 -49.39 10.08 -8.40
N ARG A 347 -49.63 11.27 -7.84
CA ARG A 347 -50.53 11.44 -6.71
C ARG A 347 -51.99 11.47 -7.21
N ARG A 348 -52.59 10.28 -7.38
CA ARG A 348 -54.04 10.16 -7.59
C ARG A 348 -54.80 10.78 -6.38
N PRO A 349 -55.90 11.52 -6.59
CA PRO A 349 -56.74 11.97 -5.49
C PRO A 349 -57.51 10.77 -4.92
N SER A 350 -57.03 10.23 -3.80
CA SER A 350 -57.72 9.20 -3.03
C SER A 350 -58.64 9.84 -2.00
N GLN A 351 -59.85 10.18 -2.40
CA GLN A 351 -60.99 10.39 -1.52
C GLN A 351 -62.26 9.97 -2.26
N LYS A 352 -62.58 8.65 -2.25
CA LYS A 352 -63.93 8.08 -2.47
C LYS A 352 -63.99 6.53 -2.55
N ALA A 353 -63.12 5.80 -1.86
CA ALA A 353 -63.10 4.33 -1.94
C ALA A 353 -62.99 3.60 -0.60
N GLU A 354 -63.49 4.19 0.50
CA GLU A 354 -63.62 3.47 1.78
C GLU A 354 -65.04 2.94 2.06
N ASP A 355 -66.02 3.19 1.18
CA ASP A 355 -67.42 2.77 1.42
C ASP A 355 -67.82 1.43 0.76
N PHE A 356 -66.88 0.64 0.20
CA PHE A 356 -67.27 -0.58 -0.55
C PHE A 356 -66.68 -1.91 -0.05
N VAL A 357 -65.82 -1.93 0.98
CA VAL A 357 -65.14 -3.16 1.42
C VAL A 357 -65.73 -3.78 2.70
N LEU A 358 -66.62 -3.08 3.41
CA LEU A 358 -67.29 -3.61 4.61
C LEU A 358 -68.58 -4.41 4.32
N ARG A 359 -68.69 -5.07 3.16
CA ARG A 359 -69.91 -5.84 2.82
C ARG A 359 -69.71 -7.22 2.20
N GLU A 360 -68.51 -7.78 2.21
CA GLU A 360 -68.26 -9.13 1.67
C GLU A 360 -67.57 -10.13 2.64
N GLU A 361 -67.41 -9.81 3.93
CA GLU A 361 -66.86 -10.77 4.92
C GLU A 361 -67.92 -11.59 5.69
N GLU A 362 -69.21 -11.39 5.41
CA GLU A 362 -70.30 -12.26 5.88
C GLU A 362 -70.84 -13.11 4.73
N LYS A 363 -70.06 -14.12 4.29
CA LYS A 363 -70.57 -15.38 3.71
C LYS A 363 -69.41 -16.31 3.41
N VAL A 364 -69.66 -17.60 3.63
CA VAL A 364 -68.79 -18.77 3.37
C VAL A 364 -67.88 -19.17 4.54
N GLY A 365 -68.52 -19.53 5.64
CA GLY A 365 -68.11 -20.72 6.39
C GLY A 365 -68.80 -21.97 5.80
N GLN A 366 -68.14 -23.13 5.97
CA GLN A 366 -68.59 -24.53 5.74
C GLN A 366 -67.91 -25.29 4.59
N TYR A 367 -67.54 -26.54 4.92
CA TYR A 367 -66.90 -27.64 4.17
C TYR A 367 -65.37 -27.61 4.08
N SER A 368 -64.60 -28.67 4.30
CA SER A 368 -64.76 -29.97 4.98
C SER A 368 -63.37 -30.60 4.99
N SER A 369 -63.01 -31.24 6.09
CA SER A 369 -61.95 -32.24 6.23
C SER A 369 -62.12 -33.44 5.29
N LEU A 370 -60.99 -34.05 4.86
CA LEU A 370 -60.70 -35.50 4.80
C LEU A 370 -59.74 -35.85 3.63
N HIS A 371 -58.47 -36.17 3.90
CA HIS A 371 -57.89 -37.51 3.66
C HIS A 371 -56.42 -37.58 4.07
N ARG A 372 -55.99 -38.81 4.35
CA ARG A 372 -54.93 -39.26 5.26
C ARG A 372 -53.98 -40.18 4.48
N GLU A 373 -52.72 -40.20 4.92
CA GLU A 373 -51.68 -41.25 4.76
C GLU A 373 -51.19 -41.61 3.34
N GLU A 374 -49.88 -41.42 3.10
CA GLU A 374 -48.94 -42.55 2.90
C GLU A 374 -47.48 -42.10 3.05
N VAL A 375 -46.72 -42.90 3.80
CA VAL A 375 -45.26 -42.87 3.99
C VAL A 375 -44.71 -44.02 3.15
N VAL A 376 -43.56 -43.85 2.47
CA VAL A 376 -42.43 -44.83 2.38
C VAL A 376 -41.23 -44.23 1.60
N ASP A 377 -40.08 -44.32 2.28
CA ASP A 377 -38.65 -44.38 1.88
C ASP A 377 -38.14 -43.97 0.50
N PHE A 378 -37.04 -43.20 0.53
CA PHE A 378 -35.92 -43.37 -0.41
C PHE A 378 -34.58 -43.46 0.34
N THR A 379 -33.93 -44.61 0.16
CA THR A 379 -32.68 -45.04 0.77
C THR A 379 -31.45 -44.33 0.21
N ALA A 380 -30.52 -44.03 1.11
CA ALA A 380 -29.17 -43.57 0.84
C ALA A 380 -28.33 -44.66 0.15
N LYS A 381 -27.51 -44.27 -0.83
CA LYS A 381 -26.38 -45.07 -1.33
C LYS A 381 -25.06 -44.51 -0.81
N THR A 382 -24.61 -45.07 0.30
CA THR A 382 -23.21 -45.06 0.75
C THR A 382 -22.37 -45.90 -0.20
N ARG A 383 -21.24 -45.35 -0.67
CA ARG A 383 -20.11 -46.13 -1.19
C ARG A 383 -19.06 -46.20 -0.08
N THR A 384 -18.91 -47.38 0.49
CA THR A 384 -17.79 -47.76 1.35
C THR A 384 -16.55 -47.99 0.49
N TYR A 385 -15.43 -47.36 0.87
CA TYR A 385 -14.09 -47.75 0.43
C TYR A 385 -13.43 -48.46 1.61
N ASP A 386 -12.94 -49.66 1.34
CA ASP A 386 -12.36 -50.62 2.25
C ASP A 386 -10.90 -50.27 2.54
N GLY A 387 -10.57 -50.22 3.83
CA GLY A 387 -9.19 -50.13 4.28
C GLY A 387 -8.55 -51.51 4.34
N SER A 388 -7.45 -51.70 3.60
CA SER A 388 -6.30 -52.50 4.04
C SER A 388 -5.14 -52.34 3.06
N THR A 389 -4.06 -51.70 3.50
CA THR A 389 -2.74 -52.36 3.63
C THR A 389 -1.76 -51.42 4.30
N GLU A 390 -1.06 -51.99 5.27
CA GLU A 390 0.08 -51.47 5.99
C GLU A 390 1.17 -50.98 5.03
N ASP A 391 1.64 -49.75 5.21
CA ASP A 391 3.07 -49.42 5.11
C ASP A 391 3.29 -47.98 5.57
N SER A 392 4.13 -47.80 6.60
CA SER A 392 4.54 -46.48 7.06
C SER A 392 5.45 -45.83 6.01
N PRO A 393 5.26 -44.56 5.62
CA PRO A 393 6.14 -43.93 4.65
C PRO A 393 7.53 -43.73 5.25
N ARG A 394 8.54 -44.40 4.67
CA ARG A 394 9.95 -44.14 4.93
C ARG A 394 10.33 -42.82 4.26
N PHE A 395 10.83 -41.87 5.05
CA PHE A 395 11.50 -40.67 4.55
C PHE A 395 12.84 -41.09 3.93
N TYR A 396 13.06 -40.75 2.66
CA TYR A 396 14.38 -40.78 2.05
C TYR A 396 14.97 -39.37 2.14
N GLU A 397 16.03 -39.20 2.93
CA GLU A 397 16.94 -38.08 2.75
C GLU A 397 17.63 -38.26 1.40
N VAL A 398 17.34 -37.35 0.46
CA VAL A 398 18.06 -37.27 -0.80
C VAL A 398 19.03 -36.10 -0.68
N GLU A 399 20.29 -36.44 -0.47
CA GLU A 399 21.42 -35.51 -0.46
C GLU A 399 21.57 -34.90 -1.86
N TRP A 400 21.48 -33.57 -1.97
CA TRP A 400 21.55 -32.86 -3.24
C TRP A 400 23.01 -32.54 -3.60
N ASN A 401 23.46 -33.07 -4.75
CA ASN A 401 24.78 -32.75 -5.32
C ASN A 401 24.63 -31.71 -6.45
N PRO A 402 25.21 -30.50 -6.33
CA PRO A 402 25.18 -29.50 -7.39
C PRO A 402 26.02 -29.92 -8.61
N PRO A 403 25.58 -29.60 -9.84
CA PRO A 403 26.37 -29.83 -11.04
C PRO A 403 27.55 -28.85 -11.15
N PRO A 404 28.68 -29.26 -11.75
CA PRO A 404 29.90 -28.46 -11.78
C PRO A 404 29.72 -27.22 -12.67
N HIS A 405 30.10 -26.06 -12.12
CA HIS A 405 30.11 -24.78 -12.82
C HIS A 405 31.03 -24.85 -14.06
N ARG A 406 30.45 -24.63 -15.24
CA ARG A 406 31.22 -24.23 -16.43
C ARG A 406 31.72 -22.80 -16.20
N LYS A 407 33.04 -22.65 -16.09
CA LYS A 407 33.71 -21.35 -16.14
C LYS A 407 33.50 -20.72 -17.51
N LEU A 408 33.01 -19.48 -17.53
CA LEU A 408 33.31 -18.48 -18.55
C LEU A 408 33.68 -17.20 -17.81
#